data_AF-A0A963VB40-F1
#
_entry.id   AF-A0A963VB40-F1
#
_cell.length_a   1.000
_cell.length_b   1.000
_cell.length_c   1.000
_cell.angle_alpha   90.00
_cell.angle_beta   90.00
_cell.angle_gamma   90.00
#
_symmetry.space_group_name_H-M   'P 1'
#
loop_
_entity.id
_entity.type
_entity.pdbx_description
1 polymer ?
#
loop_
_entity_poly.entity_id
_entity_poly.type
_entity_poly.pdbx_seq_one_letter_code
_entity_poly.pdbx_strand_id
1 'polypeptide(L)'
;MRLFRAIDYPPVWLAGFLAVSWAVGRVFPLPGLPVTGLVLAGVGLALMLAAAGQMVLARTTFVPRRVPGAMVSRGLFAMTRNPIYLGDALILAGMSLFWNGL
;
A
#
# COMPACT_ATOMS: atom_id res chain seq x y z
N MET A 1 4.73 4.00 25.46
CA MET A 1 4.35 5.20 24.67
C MET A 1 5.11 5.39 23.34
N ARG A 2 6.33 4.84 23.14
CA ARG A 2 7.04 4.89 21.83
C ARG A 2 6.56 3.86 20.81
N LEU A 3 6.18 2.66 21.25
CA LEU A 3 5.71 1.57 20.38
C LEU A 3 4.45 1.94 19.58
N PHE A 4 3.47 2.60 20.21
CA PHE A 4 2.24 3.06 19.54
C PHE A 4 2.51 4.01 18.36
N ARG A 5 3.58 4.82 18.41
CA ARG A 5 3.91 5.73 17.29
C ARG A 5 4.40 4.99 16.05
N ALA A 6 5.02 3.83 16.23
CA ALA A 6 5.52 3.03 15.11
C ALA A 6 4.37 2.29 14.40
N ILE A 7 3.36 1.84 15.16
CA ILE A 7 2.18 1.14 14.62
C ILE A 7 1.40 2.02 13.65
N ASP A 8 1.30 3.32 13.91
CA ASP A 8 0.51 4.22 13.06
C ASP A 8 1.11 4.52 11.67
N TYR A 9 2.24 3.91 11.30
CA TYR A 9 2.80 4.06 9.96
C TYR A 9 2.12 3.08 8.99
N PRO A 10 1.55 3.55 7.86
CA PRO A 10 0.89 2.67 6.89
C PRO A 10 1.73 1.44 6.46
N PRO A 11 3.06 1.55 6.22
CA PRO A 11 3.88 0.38 5.88
C PRO A 11 3.90 -0.71 6.95
N VAL A 12 3.74 -0.36 8.23
CA VAL A 12 3.68 -1.34 9.34
C VAL A 12 2.38 -2.13 9.27
N TRP A 13 1.26 -1.47 9.00
CA TRP A 13 -0.02 -2.15 8.78
C TRP A 13 -0.01 -3.01 7.54
N LEU A 14 0.53 -2.51 6.42
CA LEU A 14 0.66 -3.31 5.19
C LEU A 14 1.48 -4.58 5.45
N ALA A 15 2.64 -4.45 6.10
CA ALA A 15 3.48 -5.61 6.44
C ALA A 15 2.75 -6.60 7.36
N GLY A 16 2.02 -6.09 8.37
CA GLY A 16 1.22 -6.92 9.27
C GLY A 16 0.11 -7.68 8.54
N PHE A 17 -0.65 -7.00 7.67
CA PHE A 17 -1.72 -7.64 6.90
C PHE A 17 -1.19 -8.59 5.82
N LEU A 18 -0.03 -8.31 5.23
CA LEU A 18 0.66 -9.23 4.34
C LEU A 18 1.03 -10.53 5.08
N ALA A 19 1.60 -10.43 6.28
CA ALA A 19 1.93 -11.60 7.10
C ALA A 19 0.68 -12.41 7.48
N VAL A 20 -0.41 -11.72 7.87
CA VAL A 20 -1.70 -12.36 8.15
C VAL A 20 -2.26 -13.05 6.91
N SER A 21 -2.29 -12.37 5.76
CA SER A 21 -2.78 -12.93 4.50
C SER A 21 -1.99 -14.18 4.10
N TRP A 22 -0.67 -14.14 4.22
CA TRP A 22 0.17 -15.29 3.95
C TRP A 22 -0.17 -16.46 4.88
N ALA A 23 -0.27 -16.23 6.19
CA ALA A 23 -0.62 -17.27 7.16
C ALA A 23 -2.01 -17.87 6.90
N VAL A 24 -3.00 -17.05 6.53
CA VAL A 24 -4.35 -17.51 6.15
C VAL A 24 -4.27 -18.45 4.95
N GLY A 25 -3.54 -18.08 3.89
CA GLY A 25 -3.32 -18.94 2.72
C GLY A 25 -2.56 -20.23 3.02
N ARG A 26 -1.84 -20.29 4.16
CA ARG A 26 -1.19 -21.52 4.61
C ARG A 26 -2.11 -22.52 5.30
N VAL A 27 -3.20 -22.03 5.88
CA VAL A 27 -4.18 -22.84 6.64
C VAL A 27 -5.37 -23.20 5.77
N PHE A 28 -5.82 -22.28 4.93
CA PHE A 28 -7.00 -22.46 4.08
C PHE A 28 -6.60 -22.67 2.62
N PRO A 29 -7.18 -23.65 1.91
CA PRO A 29 -6.95 -23.86 0.49
C PRO A 29 -7.71 -22.82 -0.32
N LEU A 30 -7.07 -21.65 -0.51
CA LEU A 30 -7.62 -20.55 -1.28
C LEU A 30 -7.11 -20.60 -2.72
N PRO A 31 -7.92 -20.22 -3.73
CA PRO A 31 -7.44 -20.11 -5.10
C PRO A 31 -6.44 -18.95 -5.23
N GLY A 32 -5.48 -19.11 -6.15
CA GLY A 32 -4.48 -18.10 -6.47
C GLY A 32 -4.37 -17.83 -7.97
N LEU A 33 -3.86 -16.64 -8.30
CA LEU A 33 -3.64 -16.17 -9.66
C LEU A 33 -2.26 -15.49 -9.70
N PRO A 34 -1.16 -16.25 -9.81
CA PRO A 34 0.17 -15.74 -9.50
C PRO A 34 0.62 -14.59 -10.42
N VAL A 35 0.33 -14.69 -11.71
CA VAL A 35 0.66 -13.62 -12.68
C VAL A 35 -0.15 -12.36 -12.40
N THR A 36 -1.47 -12.49 -12.23
CA THR A 36 -2.35 -11.35 -11.88
C THR A 36 -1.94 -10.73 -10.55
N GLY A 37 -1.55 -11.57 -9.58
CA GLY A 37 -1.06 -11.15 -8.28
C GLY A 37 0.18 -10.26 -8.37
N LEU A 38 1.19 -10.69 -9.13
CA LEU A 38 2.40 -9.91 -9.37
C LEU A 38 2.11 -8.60 -10.12
N VAL A 39 1.23 -8.64 -11.13
CA VAL A 39 0.82 -7.43 -11.87
C VAL A 39 0.15 -6.43 -10.93
N LEU A 40 -0.82 -6.87 -10.12
CA LEU A 40 -1.49 -5.99 -9.15
C LEU A 40 -0.51 -5.40 -8.14
N ALA A 41 0.39 -6.22 -7.58
CA ALA A 41 1.38 -5.74 -6.64
C ALA A 41 2.35 -4.73 -7.28
N GLY A 42 2.79 -4.98 -8.51
CA GLY A 42 3.64 -4.08 -9.27
C GLY A 42 2.94 -2.74 -9.58
N VAL A 43 1.68 -2.77 -10.01
CA VAL A 43 0.88 -1.55 -10.24
C VAL A 43 0.67 -0.79 -8.94
N GLY A 44 0.37 -1.49 -7.85
CA GLY A 44 0.23 -0.89 -6.52
C GLY A 44 1.50 -0.17 -6.05
N LEU A 45 2.66 -0.81 -6.22
CA LEU A 45 3.95 -0.21 -5.90
C LEU A 45 4.25 1.01 -6.77
N ALA A 46 4.02 0.92 -8.08
CA ALA A 46 4.22 2.03 -9.01
C ALA A 46 3.32 3.23 -8.65
N LEU A 47 2.05 2.98 -8.33
CA LEU A 47 1.10 3.99 -7.89
C LEU A 47 1.55 4.67 -6.59
N MET A 48 2.00 3.87 -5.62
CA MET A 48 2.49 4.36 -4.34
C MET A 48 3.71 5.27 -4.50
N LEU A 49 4.70 4.83 -5.29
CA LEU A 49 5.93 5.60 -5.54
C LEU A 49 5.62 6.89 -6.31
N ALA A 50 4.75 6.84 -7.32
CA ALA A 50 4.36 8.00 -8.09
C ALA A 50 3.59 9.03 -7.23
N ALA A 51 2.68 8.57 -6.36
CA ALA A 51 1.95 9.44 -5.44
C ALA A 51 2.86 10.08 -4.40
N ALA A 52 3.77 9.31 -3.80
CA ALA A 52 4.78 9.83 -2.89
C ALA A 52 5.67 10.87 -3.60
N GLY A 53 6.08 10.59 -4.84
CA GLY A 53 6.82 11.53 -5.69
C GLY A 53 6.08 12.84 -5.91
N GLN A 54 4.78 12.81 -6.22
CA GLN A 54 3.96 14.03 -6.36
C GLN A 54 3.91 14.86 -5.07
N MET A 55 3.83 14.21 -3.91
CA MET A 55 3.87 14.90 -2.61
C MET A 55 5.24 15.52 -2.31
N VAL A 56 6.33 14.81 -2.63
CA VAL A 56 7.70 15.33 -2.50
C VAL A 56 7.91 16.54 -3.40
N LEU A 57 7.49 16.46 -4.67
CA LEU A 57 7.58 17.57 -5.63
C LEU A 57 6.76 18.79 -5.19
N ALA A 58 5.59 18.55 -4.56
CA ALA A 58 4.76 19.60 -3.98
C ALA A 58 5.27 20.11 -2.62
N ARG A 59 6.44 19.65 -2.15
CA ARG A 59 7.04 20.02 -0.86
C ARG A 59 6.10 19.83 0.34
N THR A 60 5.27 18.79 0.29
CA THR A 60 4.37 18.39 1.38
C THR A 60 4.75 17.01 1.90
N THR A 61 4.14 16.58 3.00
CA THR A 61 4.52 15.35 3.70
C THR A 61 3.47 14.27 3.53
N PHE A 62 3.93 13.06 3.21
CA PHE A 62 3.13 11.83 3.26
C PHE A 62 3.31 11.08 4.60
N VAL A 63 4.04 11.65 5.56
CA VAL A 63 4.32 11.03 6.85
C VAL A 63 3.21 11.40 7.83
N PRO A 64 2.55 10.42 8.49
CA PRO A 64 1.54 10.67 9.50
C PRO A 64 2.04 11.61 10.61
N ARG A 65 1.14 12.42 11.17
CA ARG A 65 1.41 13.39 12.25
C ARG A 65 2.39 14.52 11.92
N ARG A 66 2.71 14.73 10.64
CA ARG A 66 3.38 15.96 10.21
C ARG A 66 2.35 16.92 9.65
N VAL A 67 2.58 18.22 9.82
CA VAL A 67 1.73 19.26 9.26
C VAL A 67 1.98 19.31 7.74
N PRO A 68 0.95 19.13 6.89
CA PRO A 68 1.11 19.22 5.44
C PRO A 68 1.40 20.68 5.03
N GLY A 69 2.36 20.86 4.12
CA GLY A 69 2.76 22.19 3.62
C GLY A 69 1.91 22.69 2.46
N ALA A 70 1.27 21.77 1.73
CA ALA A 70 0.38 22.08 0.61
C ALA A 70 -0.62 20.94 0.37
N MET A 71 -1.76 21.29 -0.24
CA MET A 71 -2.73 20.32 -0.76
C MET A 71 -2.38 19.95 -2.20
N VAL A 72 -2.18 18.66 -2.47
CA VAL A 72 -1.95 18.13 -3.83
C VAL A 72 -3.28 17.68 -4.40
N SER A 73 -3.71 18.28 -5.52
CA SER A 73 -5.02 18.00 -6.14
C SER A 73 -4.94 17.69 -7.65
N ARG A 74 -3.73 17.63 -8.20
CA ARG A 74 -3.48 17.30 -9.62
C ARG A 74 -2.84 15.92 -9.74
N GLY A 75 -2.81 15.38 -10.96
CA GLY A 75 -2.21 14.07 -11.22
C GLY A 75 -3.00 12.95 -10.56
N LEU A 76 -2.33 12.06 -9.83
CA LEU A 76 -2.99 10.90 -9.20
C LEU A 76 -3.99 11.35 -8.12
N PHE A 77 -3.70 12.47 -7.46
CA PHE A 77 -4.57 13.06 -6.45
C PHE A 77 -5.84 13.70 -7.03
N ALA A 78 -5.95 13.85 -8.36
CA ALA A 78 -7.19 14.25 -9.02
C ALA A 78 -8.17 13.07 -9.20
N MET A 79 -7.67 11.83 -9.24
CA MET A 79 -8.48 10.62 -9.40
C MET A 79 -9.00 10.09 -8.06
N THR A 80 -8.16 10.15 -7.01
CA THR A 80 -8.52 9.76 -5.64
C THR A 80 -7.76 10.63 -4.65
N ARG A 81 -8.34 10.88 -3.47
CA ARG A 81 -7.65 11.63 -2.39
C ARG A 81 -6.52 10.82 -1.73
N ASN A 82 -6.52 9.51 -1.92
CA ASN A 82 -5.68 8.55 -1.18
C ASN A 82 -4.96 7.54 -2.09
N PRO A 83 -4.18 7.98 -3.10
CA PRO A 83 -3.54 7.08 -4.06
C PRO A 83 -2.49 6.14 -3.43
N ILE A 84 -1.82 6.54 -2.34
CA ILE A 84 -0.89 5.67 -1.59
C ILE A 84 -1.63 4.48 -0.98
N TYR A 85 -2.79 4.72 -0.36
CA TYR A 85 -3.61 3.65 0.24
C TYR A 85 -4.26 2.74 -0.82
N LEU A 86 -4.57 3.28 -2.01
CA LEU A 86 -4.94 2.44 -3.15
C LEU A 86 -3.78 1.51 -3.55
N GLY A 87 -2.54 2.02 -3.52
CA GLY A 87 -1.33 1.22 -3.68
C GLY A 87 -1.21 0.11 -2.64
N ASP A 88 -1.42 0.42 -1.36
CA ASP A 88 -1.43 -0.58 -0.27
C ASP A 88 -2.44 -1.70 -0.54
N ALA A 89 -3.67 -1.35 -0.93
CA ALA A 89 -4.73 -2.31 -1.22
C ALA A 89 -4.38 -3.23 -2.40
N LEU A 90 -3.80 -2.67 -3.47
CA LEU A 90 -3.36 -3.42 -4.64
C LEU A 90 -2.19 -4.36 -4.32
N ILE A 91 -1.23 -3.92 -3.51
CA ILE A 91 -0.12 -4.76 -3.05
C ILE A 91 -0.64 -5.90 -2.19
N LEU A 92 -1.49 -5.61 -1.21
CA LEU A 92 -2.05 -6.62 -0.33
C LEU A 92 -2.83 -7.67 -1.14
N ALA A 93 -3.78 -7.24 -1.98
CA ALA A 93 -4.56 -8.15 -2.83
C ALA A 93 -3.68 -8.93 -3.82
N GLY A 94 -2.71 -8.27 -4.44
CA GLY A 94 -1.79 -8.89 -5.38
C GLY A 94 -0.95 -9.99 -4.73
N MET A 95 -0.38 -9.72 -3.55
CA MET A 95 0.41 -10.70 -2.81
C MET A 95 -0.45 -11.84 -2.26
N SER A 96 -1.69 -11.59 -1.83
CA SER A 96 -2.65 -12.64 -1.47
C SER A 96 -2.89 -13.60 -2.63
N LEU A 97 -3.16 -13.08 -3.83
CA LEU A 97 -3.38 -13.90 -5.03
C LEU A 97 -2.12 -14.63 -5.47
N PHE A 98 -0.96 -14.00 -5.29
CA PHE A 98 0.33 -14.60 -5.63
C PHE A 98 0.64 -15.80 -4.74
N TRP A 99 0.63 -15.64 -3.43
CA TRP A 99 1.00 -16.71 -2.50
C TRP A 99 0.04 -17.88 -2.51
N ASN A 100 -1.26 -17.65 -2.69
CA ASN A 100 -2.25 -18.73 -2.79
C ASN A 100 -2.12 -19.53 -4.09
N GLY A 101 -1.36 -19.03 -5.07
CA GLY A 101 -1.12 -19.68 -6.36
C GLY A 101 0.21 -20.44 -6.42
N LEU A 102 0.96 -20.49 -5.31
CA LEU A 102 2.20 -21.24 -5.13
C LEU A 102 1.93 -22.52 -4.33
#